data_AF-A0A399ZRL4-F1
#
_entry.id   AF-A0A399ZRL4-F1
#
_cell.length_a   1.000
_cell.length_b   1.000
_cell.length_c   1.000
_cell.angle_alpha   90.00
_cell.angle_beta   90.00
_cell.angle_gamma   90.00
#
_symmetry.space_group_name_H-M   'P 1'
#
loop_
_entity.id
_entity.type
_entity.pdbx_description
1 polymer ?
#
loop_
_entity_poly.entity_id
_entity_poly.type
_entity_poly.pdbx_seq_one_letter_code
_entity_poly.pdbx_strand_id
1 'polypeptide(L)'
;MNKRLLLLSLVFALVFMLVTPAHAGVAPPESPPGSNIDGNSESTQVRIVAETVTLTVSEDPADKANAIAKTEAVFTMRNLGTVEEKMNVRFPLSFFNGNSDGFGNFPEIKSIEVKINGKTVSTRKEMQLRYSSEYSYDEREEIPWAVFEAVFPPNQDVTIEVVYNAQGFGYYPYQVFKYVLETGAGWNGTIGSAEIILRLPYEANKKNVWVEGVTGYGDPTSGGVFSGNEVRWKFEDLEPTYENNLQFIVATPSLWKSVLSETENTSKNPNDGEAWGRLGKAYKEVIRATKGWLREDASGVEMFELSRAAYEKSLSLLPNDPLWHYGYADLLWSHYYFSVYGVGKPDTQNELPAILRSLETALKLKPDLQEAKDLLHFISYSVPGAVQQNEDGTYTMLGLTATPIPPTPWGGDVTPTALPTSTVQPATASTEIASPTPSEPTKTNPLCGSAAMILLAFGLVTGFKRKTTK
;
A
#
# COMPACT_ATOMS: atom_id res chain seq x y z
N MET A 1 0.72 5.72 52.93
CA MET A 1 -0.03 6.14 51.72
C MET A 1 -1.50 6.28 52.11
N ASN A 2 -2.12 7.45 51.91
CA ASN A 2 -3.46 7.73 52.45
C ASN A 2 -4.54 6.91 51.71
N LYS A 3 -5.41 6.20 52.45
CA LYS A 3 -6.53 5.42 51.87
C LYS A 3 -7.46 6.26 50.99
N ARG A 4 -7.62 7.56 51.28
CA ARG A 4 -8.37 8.51 50.43
C ARG A 4 -7.72 8.79 49.08
N LEU A 5 -6.37 8.77 49.01
CA LEU A 5 -5.64 9.00 47.75
C LEU A 5 -5.72 7.77 46.83
N LEU A 6 -5.66 6.57 47.41
CA LEU A 6 -5.84 5.31 46.67
C LEU A 6 -7.26 5.15 46.12
N LEU A 7 -8.28 5.63 46.86
CA LEU A 7 -9.67 5.62 46.40
C LEU A 7 -9.89 6.60 45.24
N LEU A 8 -9.30 7.80 45.29
CA LEU A 8 -9.35 8.74 44.17
C LEU A 8 -8.65 8.18 42.92
N SER A 9 -7.48 7.55 43.05
CA SER A 9 -6.80 6.94 41.89
C SER A 9 -7.59 5.77 41.29
N LEU A 10 -8.30 4.98 42.11
CA LEU A 10 -9.12 3.88 41.61
C LEU A 10 -10.37 4.39 40.86
N VAL A 11 -11.02 5.45 41.35
CA VAL A 11 -12.15 6.09 40.65
C VAL A 11 -11.68 6.77 39.36
N PHE A 12 -10.54 7.44 39.36
CA PHE A 12 -9.98 8.06 38.15
C PHE A 12 -9.58 7.00 37.10
N ALA A 13 -9.04 5.85 37.52
CA ALA A 13 -8.75 4.72 36.63
C ALA A 13 -10.03 4.06 36.07
N LEU A 14 -11.12 4.02 36.83
CA LEU A 14 -12.42 3.49 36.34
C LEU A 14 -13.07 4.42 35.29
N VAL A 15 -12.90 5.74 35.42
CA VAL A 15 -13.43 6.73 34.47
C VAL A 15 -12.71 6.70 33.12
N PHE A 16 -11.45 6.25 33.07
CA PHE A 16 -10.69 6.08 31.82
C PHE A 16 -10.91 4.74 31.10
N MET A 17 -11.78 3.85 31.62
CA MET A 17 -12.17 2.60 30.93
C MET A 17 -13.47 2.70 30.11
N LEU A 18 -14.03 3.92 29.95
CA LEU A 18 -15.27 4.17 29.20
C LEU A 18 -15.02 5.03 27.95
N VAL A 19 -14.03 4.63 27.15
CA VAL A 19 -13.80 5.18 25.81
C VAL A 19 -13.98 4.04 24.80
N THR A 20 -15.14 4.00 24.16
CA THR A 20 -15.44 3.08 23.05
C THR A 20 -15.48 3.87 21.73
N PRO A 21 -14.66 3.53 20.73
CA PRO A 21 -14.78 4.11 19.39
C PRO A 21 -16.02 3.54 18.68
N ALA A 22 -16.68 4.39 17.89
CA ALA A 22 -17.79 4.03 17.02
C ALA A 22 -17.53 4.58 15.60
N HIS A 23 -18.35 4.15 14.63
CA HIS A 23 -17.75 3.35 13.57
C HIS A 23 -18.72 3.25 12.34
N ALA A 24 -18.34 3.30 11.02
CA ALA A 24 -19.24 3.53 9.82
C ALA A 24 -19.53 2.52 8.63
N GLY A 25 -20.81 2.29 8.22
CA GLY A 25 -21.34 1.27 7.25
C GLY A 25 -22.85 0.84 7.43
N VAL A 26 -23.82 1.54 6.80
CA VAL A 26 -25.30 1.57 7.10
C VAL A 26 -25.66 1.88 8.56
N ALA A 27 -26.39 2.97 8.85
CA ALA A 27 -26.59 3.48 10.23
C ALA A 27 -28.06 3.78 10.60
N PRO A 28 -28.49 3.60 11.87
CA PRO A 28 -29.75 4.16 12.39
C PRO A 28 -29.66 5.68 12.59
N PRO A 29 -30.79 6.38 12.80
CA PRO A 29 -30.79 7.82 13.04
C PRO A 29 -30.51 8.16 14.51
N GLU A 30 -29.29 8.62 14.78
CA GLU A 30 -28.81 9.18 16.07
C GLU A 30 -29.15 8.37 17.35
N SER A 31 -28.19 7.73 18.03
CA SER A 31 -26.73 7.78 17.83
C SER A 31 -26.05 6.49 18.30
N PRO A 32 -24.73 6.38 18.06
CA PRO A 32 -23.89 6.72 19.21
C PRO A 32 -22.57 7.46 18.90
N PRO A 33 -22.21 8.48 19.71
CA PRO A 33 -20.84 8.59 20.23
C PRO A 33 -20.66 7.50 21.28
N GLY A 34 -19.73 6.55 21.06
CA GLY A 34 -19.31 5.54 22.05
C GLY A 34 -20.43 4.96 22.95
N SER A 35 -21.55 4.56 22.37
CA SER A 35 -22.83 4.28 23.07
C SER A 35 -23.28 5.37 24.09
N ASN A 36 -23.95 6.42 23.58
CA ASN A 36 -24.67 7.54 24.25
C ASN A 36 -23.92 8.89 24.39
N ILE A 37 -24.41 9.91 23.67
CA ILE A 37 -24.61 11.26 24.21
C ILE A 37 -25.95 11.81 23.71
N ASP A 38 -27.06 11.16 24.10
CA ASP A 38 -28.29 11.87 24.47
C ASP A 38 -29.18 10.95 25.30
N GLY A 39 -29.36 11.29 26.58
CA GLY A 39 -29.84 10.37 27.62
C GLY A 39 -31.34 10.08 27.63
N ASN A 40 -31.97 9.94 26.45
CA ASN A 40 -33.39 9.61 26.27
C ASN A 40 -33.73 8.89 24.95
N SER A 41 -32.77 8.53 24.10
CA SER A 41 -33.02 7.67 22.92
C SER A 41 -32.77 6.20 23.27
N GLU A 42 -33.78 5.34 23.14
CA GLU A 42 -33.61 3.90 23.28
C GLU A 42 -32.74 3.34 22.14
N SER A 43 -31.73 2.54 22.47
CA SER A 43 -30.90 1.86 21.47
C SER A 43 -31.76 0.89 20.65
N THR A 44 -31.73 1.03 19.33
CA THR A 44 -32.44 0.15 18.40
C THR A 44 -32.21 -1.33 18.72
N GLN A 45 -33.25 -2.15 18.57
CA GLN A 45 -33.15 -3.60 18.67
C GLN A 45 -32.85 -4.27 17.32
N VAL A 46 -32.68 -3.49 16.25
CA VAL A 46 -32.36 -3.97 14.90
C VAL A 46 -30.89 -4.35 14.80
N ARG A 47 -30.61 -5.59 14.38
CA ARG A 47 -29.28 -6.17 14.16
C ARG A 47 -29.02 -6.40 12.66
N ILE A 48 -27.77 -6.28 12.21
CA ILE A 48 -27.35 -6.83 10.91
C ILE A 48 -27.15 -8.35 11.08
N VAL A 49 -28.04 -9.16 10.49
CA VAL A 49 -27.95 -10.63 10.50
C VAL A 49 -26.94 -11.11 9.47
N ALA A 50 -26.94 -10.50 8.29
CA ALA A 50 -25.99 -10.82 7.22
C ALA A 50 -25.72 -9.60 6.35
N GLU A 51 -24.48 -9.47 5.86
CA GLU A 51 -24.06 -8.49 4.87
C GLU A 51 -23.35 -9.20 3.71
N THR A 52 -23.63 -8.79 2.47
CA THR A 52 -22.88 -9.26 1.29
C THR A 52 -22.62 -8.08 0.36
N VAL A 53 -21.36 -7.84 0.06
CA VAL A 53 -20.91 -6.66 -0.71
C VAL A 53 -20.12 -7.13 -1.90
N THR A 54 -20.57 -6.78 -3.10
CA THR A 54 -19.84 -7.09 -4.34
C THR A 54 -19.38 -5.81 -5.01
N LEU A 55 -18.07 -5.63 -5.12
CA LEU A 55 -17.42 -4.59 -5.91
C LEU A 55 -17.04 -5.18 -7.28
N THR A 56 -17.86 -4.95 -8.30
CA THR A 56 -17.55 -5.39 -9.68
C THR A 56 -16.74 -4.31 -10.39
N VAL A 57 -15.44 -4.51 -10.50
CA VAL A 57 -14.47 -3.58 -11.08
C VAL A 57 -14.46 -3.69 -12.61
N SER A 58 -14.36 -2.55 -13.28
CA SER A 58 -14.28 -2.42 -14.74
C SER A 58 -13.40 -1.22 -15.14
N GLU A 59 -13.04 -1.12 -16.42
CA GLU A 59 -12.40 0.08 -16.97
C GLU A 59 -13.38 1.26 -16.83
N ASP A 60 -12.89 2.44 -16.46
CA ASP A 60 -13.70 3.66 -16.59
C ASP A 60 -13.88 3.97 -18.10
N PRO A 61 -15.12 4.04 -18.62
CA PRO A 61 -15.36 4.36 -20.03
C PRO A 61 -14.92 5.77 -20.43
N ALA A 62 -14.71 6.68 -19.47
CA ALA A 62 -14.21 8.04 -19.72
C ALA A 62 -12.68 8.11 -19.79
N ASP A 63 -11.97 7.29 -19.02
CA ASP A 63 -10.50 7.26 -18.98
C ASP A 63 -9.98 5.85 -18.70
N LYS A 64 -9.28 5.26 -19.69
CA LYS A 64 -8.70 3.92 -19.57
C LYS A 64 -7.58 3.82 -18.54
N ALA A 65 -7.00 4.93 -18.07
CA ALA A 65 -6.05 4.93 -16.96
C ALA A 65 -6.74 4.75 -15.59
N ASN A 66 -8.08 4.82 -15.54
CA ASN A 66 -8.88 4.68 -14.34
C ASN A 66 -9.72 3.40 -14.34
N ALA A 67 -10.30 3.10 -13.17
CA ALA A 67 -11.19 1.98 -12.96
C ALA A 67 -12.42 2.45 -12.19
N ILE A 68 -13.57 1.86 -12.51
CA ILE A 68 -14.84 2.10 -11.83
C ILE A 68 -15.37 0.78 -11.26
N ALA A 69 -15.88 0.82 -10.04
CA ALA A 69 -16.53 -0.32 -9.40
C ALA A 69 -18.04 -0.05 -9.32
N LYS A 70 -18.86 -0.96 -9.87
CA LYS A 70 -20.27 -1.07 -9.48
C LYS A 70 -20.30 -1.83 -8.15
N THR A 71 -20.75 -1.17 -7.09
CA THR A 71 -20.88 -1.78 -5.77
C THR A 71 -22.35 -2.12 -5.49
N GLU A 72 -22.57 -3.35 -5.07
CA GLU A 72 -23.88 -3.89 -4.65
C GLU A 72 -23.72 -4.41 -3.22
N ALA A 73 -24.26 -3.67 -2.25
CA ALA A 73 -24.24 -4.02 -0.83
C ALA A 73 -25.64 -4.46 -0.38
N VAL A 74 -25.76 -5.69 0.10
CA VAL A 74 -27.03 -6.32 0.51
C VAL A 74 -26.96 -6.64 1.99
N PHE A 75 -27.90 -6.08 2.76
CA PHE A 75 -28.00 -6.24 4.20
C PHE A 75 -29.28 -6.99 4.54
N THR A 76 -29.18 -7.99 5.41
CA THR A 76 -30.34 -8.64 6.05
C THR A 76 -30.43 -8.10 7.48
N MET A 77 -31.45 -7.29 7.74
CA MET A 77 -31.69 -6.62 9.02
C MET A 77 -32.79 -7.35 9.78
N ARG A 78 -32.67 -7.49 11.11
CA ARG A 78 -33.74 -8.06 11.94
C ARG A 78 -33.94 -7.30 13.23
N ASN A 79 -35.16 -6.87 13.50
CA ASN A 79 -35.58 -6.35 14.80
C ASN A 79 -35.70 -7.50 15.82
N LEU A 80 -34.85 -7.49 16.85
CA LEU A 80 -34.86 -8.49 17.94
C LEU A 80 -35.82 -8.13 19.08
N GLY A 81 -36.43 -6.95 19.03
CA GLY A 81 -37.42 -6.47 19.98
C GLY A 81 -38.82 -7.03 19.73
N THR A 82 -39.79 -6.52 20.50
CA THR A 82 -41.20 -6.94 20.47
C THR A 82 -42.13 -5.90 19.83
N VAL A 83 -41.61 -4.73 19.46
CA VAL A 83 -42.35 -3.59 18.88
C VAL A 83 -41.72 -3.20 17.55
N GLU A 84 -42.52 -2.80 16.57
CA GLU A 84 -42.04 -2.32 15.27
C GLU A 84 -41.21 -1.04 15.42
N GLU A 85 -40.04 -1.02 14.77
CA GLU A 85 -39.20 0.18 14.71
C GLU A 85 -39.29 0.82 13.33
N LYS A 86 -39.70 2.10 13.26
CA LYS A 86 -39.62 2.92 12.05
C LYS A 86 -38.54 3.99 12.24
N MET A 87 -37.61 4.10 11.29
CA MET A 87 -36.47 5.00 11.41
C MET A 87 -35.91 5.49 10.06
N ASN A 88 -35.15 6.59 10.10
CA ASN A 88 -34.35 7.10 8.98
C ASN A 88 -32.97 6.41 8.94
N VAL A 89 -32.80 5.42 8.07
CA VAL A 89 -31.53 4.75 7.83
C VAL A 89 -30.61 5.63 6.98
N ARG A 90 -29.30 5.62 7.25
CA ARG A 90 -28.28 6.44 6.59
C ARG A 90 -27.20 5.57 5.92
N PHE A 91 -26.74 5.96 4.73
CA PHE A 91 -25.59 5.35 4.03
C PHE A 91 -24.57 6.45 3.65
N PRO A 92 -23.25 6.28 3.91
CA PRO A 92 -22.27 7.33 3.66
C PRO A 92 -21.99 7.48 2.16
N LEU A 93 -22.00 8.71 1.64
CA LEU A 93 -21.74 9.01 0.23
C LEU A 93 -20.28 9.38 -0.06
N SER A 94 -19.41 9.41 0.95
CA SER A 94 -18.00 9.81 0.88
C SER A 94 -17.21 9.03 1.93
N PHE A 95 -15.87 9.15 1.94
CA PHE A 95 -15.05 8.72 3.07
C PHE A 95 -15.58 9.31 4.40
N PHE A 96 -16.07 8.43 5.28
CA PHE A 96 -16.85 8.81 6.46
C PHE A 96 -15.99 9.38 7.60
N ASN A 97 -14.73 8.99 7.69
CA ASN A 97 -13.79 9.42 8.73
C ASN A 97 -13.18 10.81 8.45
N GLY A 98 -13.73 11.56 7.49
CA GLY A 98 -13.21 12.86 7.09
C GLY A 98 -11.84 12.81 6.40
N ASN A 99 -11.32 11.63 6.05
CA ASN A 99 -10.09 11.47 5.28
C ASN A 99 -10.33 11.77 3.79
N SER A 100 -9.31 12.23 3.08
CA SER A 100 -9.33 12.41 1.63
C SER A 100 -8.88 11.16 0.87
N ASP A 101 -8.77 11.30 -0.46
CA ASP A 101 -8.09 10.36 -1.36
C ASP A 101 -6.56 10.31 -1.19
N GLY A 102 -6.00 11.08 -0.25
CA GLY A 102 -4.56 11.31 -0.07
C GLY A 102 -4.07 12.62 -0.70
N PHE A 103 -4.94 13.35 -1.40
CA PHE A 103 -4.63 14.61 -2.10
C PHE A 103 -5.56 15.76 -1.71
N GLY A 104 -6.35 15.59 -0.63
CA GLY A 104 -7.32 16.57 -0.17
C GLY A 104 -8.65 16.57 -0.95
N ASN A 105 -8.89 15.61 -1.83
CA ASN A 105 -10.19 15.44 -2.47
C ASN A 105 -11.08 14.48 -1.69
N PHE A 106 -12.39 14.67 -1.78
CA PHE A 106 -13.39 13.79 -1.18
C PHE A 106 -14.31 13.23 -2.26
N PRO A 107 -13.91 12.12 -2.93
CA PRO A 107 -14.75 11.45 -3.92
C PRO A 107 -16.13 11.13 -3.35
N GLU A 108 -17.17 11.66 -3.98
CA GLU A 108 -18.57 11.43 -3.58
C GLU A 108 -19.27 10.49 -4.55
N ILE A 109 -20.06 9.56 -4.00
CA ILE A 109 -21.01 8.72 -4.72
C ILE A 109 -22.11 9.61 -5.29
N LYS A 110 -22.04 9.89 -6.60
CA LYS A 110 -22.94 10.83 -7.29
C LYS A 110 -24.37 10.32 -7.46
N SER A 111 -24.57 9.01 -7.38
CA SER A 111 -25.86 8.35 -7.59
C SER A 111 -25.93 7.04 -6.82
N ILE A 112 -27.03 6.83 -6.10
CA ILE A 112 -27.29 5.66 -5.26
C ILE A 112 -28.73 5.21 -5.53
N GLU A 113 -28.94 3.90 -5.70
CA GLU A 113 -30.25 3.27 -5.66
C GLU A 113 -30.36 2.47 -4.36
N VAL A 114 -31.48 2.63 -3.65
CA VAL A 114 -31.78 1.85 -2.45
C VAL A 114 -33.10 1.12 -2.63
N LYS A 115 -33.14 -0.17 -2.31
CA LYS A 115 -34.36 -0.98 -2.28
C LYS A 115 -34.54 -1.58 -0.89
N ILE A 116 -35.79 -1.63 -0.44
CA ILE A 116 -36.20 -2.35 0.78
C ILE A 116 -37.15 -3.46 0.35
N ASN A 117 -36.81 -4.71 0.69
CA ASN A 117 -37.54 -5.92 0.28
C ASN A 117 -37.84 -5.94 -1.23
N GLY A 118 -36.84 -5.58 -2.05
CA GLY A 118 -36.92 -5.52 -3.51
C GLY A 118 -37.64 -4.30 -4.09
N LYS A 119 -38.22 -3.41 -3.28
CA LYS A 119 -38.89 -2.19 -3.72
C LYS A 119 -37.97 -0.97 -3.58
N THR A 120 -37.70 -0.27 -4.67
CA THR A 120 -36.94 0.99 -4.67
C THR A 120 -37.61 2.04 -3.77
N VAL A 121 -36.82 2.70 -2.93
CA VAL A 121 -37.24 3.78 -2.03
C VAL A 121 -36.57 5.10 -2.39
N SER A 122 -37.20 6.23 -2.04
CA SER A 122 -36.61 7.55 -2.24
C SER A 122 -35.52 7.85 -1.21
N THR A 123 -34.33 8.19 -1.67
CA THR A 123 -33.25 8.74 -0.84
C THR A 123 -33.25 10.27 -0.88
N ARG A 124 -32.81 10.90 0.20
CA ARG A 124 -32.42 12.32 0.23
C ARG A 124 -30.97 12.47 0.68
N LYS A 125 -30.26 13.50 0.21
CA LYS A 125 -28.92 13.83 0.69
C LYS A 125 -29.02 14.72 1.93
N GLU A 126 -28.33 14.35 3.00
CA GLU A 126 -28.12 15.19 4.18
C GLU A 126 -26.63 15.40 4.42
N MET A 127 -26.23 16.61 4.79
CA MET A 127 -24.92 16.87 5.38
C MET A 127 -25.05 16.69 6.88
N GLN A 128 -24.10 15.98 7.48
CA GLN A 128 -24.03 15.77 8.92
C GLN A 128 -22.56 15.85 9.33
N LEU A 129 -22.28 16.24 10.59
CA LEU A 129 -20.92 16.25 11.12
C LEU A 129 -20.26 14.88 10.89
N ARG A 130 -18.98 14.88 10.50
CA ARG A 130 -18.20 13.63 10.45
C ARG A 130 -18.19 12.98 11.84
N TYR A 131 -18.12 11.66 11.87
CA TYR A 131 -17.84 10.98 13.12
C TYR A 131 -16.40 11.29 13.57
N SER A 132 -16.20 11.52 14.86
CA SER A 132 -14.88 11.74 15.47
C SER A 132 -14.40 10.45 16.14
N SER A 133 -13.65 9.62 15.43
CA SER A 133 -12.89 8.49 16.00
C SER A 133 -11.41 8.88 16.18
N GLU A 134 -10.64 8.01 16.83
CA GLU A 134 -9.19 8.14 16.98
C GLU A 134 -8.44 8.26 15.63
N TYR A 135 -9.05 7.76 14.55
CA TYR A 135 -8.54 7.79 13.17
C TYR A 135 -9.40 8.65 12.22
N SER A 136 -10.18 9.58 12.77
CA SER A 136 -10.86 10.61 11.97
C SER A 136 -9.90 11.75 11.65
N TYR A 137 -9.85 12.14 10.38
CA TYR A 137 -9.01 13.22 9.89
C TYR A 137 -9.78 14.53 9.94
N ASP A 138 -9.13 15.61 10.38
CA ASP A 138 -9.71 16.96 10.50
C ASP A 138 -9.82 17.69 9.15
N GLU A 139 -9.66 16.98 8.03
CA GLU A 139 -9.69 17.56 6.68
C GLU A 139 -11.12 17.93 6.22
N ARG A 140 -12.16 17.38 6.85
CA ARG A 140 -13.56 17.65 6.52
C ARG A 140 -14.50 17.56 7.74
N GLU A 141 -15.19 18.66 8.06
CA GLU A 141 -16.08 18.75 9.23
C GLU A 141 -17.46 18.07 9.03
N GLU A 142 -18.01 18.09 7.83
CA GLU A 142 -19.31 17.45 7.50
C GLU A 142 -19.20 16.49 6.32
N ILE A 143 -19.82 15.33 6.42
CA ILE A 143 -19.90 14.31 5.36
C ILE A 143 -21.32 14.17 4.80
N PRO A 144 -21.46 13.81 3.51
CA PRO A 144 -22.74 13.58 2.87
C PRO A 144 -23.25 12.16 3.17
N TRP A 145 -24.54 12.06 3.52
CA TRP A 145 -25.26 10.81 3.73
C TRP A 145 -26.47 10.73 2.79
N ALA A 146 -26.74 9.54 2.25
CA ALA A 146 -28.04 9.20 1.70
C ALA A 146 -28.94 8.69 2.83
N VAL A 147 -30.09 9.32 3.01
CA VAL A 147 -31.03 9.01 4.09
C VAL A 147 -32.37 8.56 3.50
N PHE A 148 -32.92 7.47 4.04
CA PHE A 148 -34.17 6.86 3.59
C PHE A 148 -34.95 6.26 4.78
N GLU A 149 -36.28 6.22 4.69
CA GLU A 149 -37.10 5.59 5.74
C GLU A 149 -37.10 4.07 5.60
N ALA A 150 -36.94 3.36 6.71
CA ALA A 150 -37.16 1.91 6.82
C ALA A 150 -38.11 1.59 7.98
N VAL A 151 -38.75 0.43 7.89
CA VAL A 151 -39.63 -0.15 8.91
C VAL A 151 -39.15 -1.57 9.18
N PHE A 152 -38.96 -1.91 10.46
CA PHE A 152 -38.44 -3.20 10.91
C PHE A 152 -39.45 -3.87 11.84
N PRO A 153 -40.31 -4.76 11.32
CA PRO A 153 -41.27 -5.50 12.13
C PRO A 153 -40.58 -6.47 13.10
N PRO A 154 -41.15 -6.74 14.29
CA PRO A 154 -40.57 -7.66 15.27
C PRO A 154 -40.28 -9.04 14.69
N ASN A 155 -39.06 -9.53 14.87
CA ASN A 155 -38.62 -10.87 14.47
C ASN A 155 -38.79 -11.20 12.98
N GLN A 156 -38.81 -10.19 12.10
CA GLN A 156 -38.84 -10.36 10.65
C GLN A 156 -37.55 -9.85 10.01
N ASP A 157 -37.13 -10.51 8.94
CA ASP A 157 -36.01 -10.04 8.12
C ASP A 157 -36.47 -8.94 7.15
N VAL A 158 -35.67 -7.88 7.08
CA VAL A 158 -35.81 -6.79 6.11
C VAL A 158 -34.53 -6.73 5.30
N THR A 159 -34.63 -6.98 4.00
CA THR A 159 -33.51 -6.85 3.07
C THR A 159 -33.38 -5.40 2.63
N ILE A 160 -32.21 -4.81 2.82
CA ILE A 160 -31.83 -3.52 2.25
C ILE A 160 -30.76 -3.78 1.17
N GLU A 161 -31.03 -3.36 -0.06
CA GLU A 161 -30.08 -3.41 -1.17
C GLU A 161 -29.64 -1.98 -1.51
N VAL A 162 -28.33 -1.73 -1.55
CA VAL A 162 -27.73 -0.44 -1.88
C VAL A 162 -26.82 -0.63 -3.09
N VAL A 163 -27.13 0.05 -4.19
CA VAL A 163 -26.39 -0.05 -5.45
C VAL A 163 -25.85 1.32 -5.85
N TYR A 164 -24.56 1.39 -6.15
CA TYR A 164 -23.89 2.62 -6.57
C TYR A 164 -22.67 2.35 -7.44
N ASN A 165 -22.13 3.39 -8.05
CA ASN A 165 -20.82 3.34 -8.72
C ASN A 165 -19.80 4.15 -7.91
N ALA A 166 -18.67 3.54 -7.60
CA ALA A 166 -17.51 4.19 -7.00
C ALA A 166 -16.41 4.34 -8.06
N GLN A 167 -15.84 5.53 -8.16
CA GLN A 167 -14.62 5.74 -8.93
C GLN A 167 -13.41 5.27 -8.11
N GLY A 168 -12.47 4.60 -8.76
CA GLY A 168 -11.15 4.35 -8.20
C GLY A 168 -10.42 5.66 -7.96
N PHE A 169 -9.56 5.69 -6.95
CA PHE A 169 -8.66 6.81 -6.69
C PHE A 169 -7.21 6.33 -6.62
N GLY A 170 -6.26 7.27 -6.65
CA GLY A 170 -4.83 6.97 -6.75
C GLY A 170 -4.29 7.26 -8.14
N TYR A 171 -3.25 6.53 -8.54
CA TYR A 171 -2.50 6.78 -9.76
C TYR A 171 -2.20 5.52 -10.54
N TYR A 172 -2.35 5.61 -11.87
CA TYR A 172 -1.84 4.64 -12.83
C TYR A 172 -0.41 4.18 -12.46
N PRO A 173 -0.14 2.86 -12.44
CA PRO A 173 -0.95 1.76 -12.99
C PRO A 173 -2.04 1.20 -12.05
N TYR A 174 -2.19 1.73 -10.83
CA TYR A 174 -3.04 1.17 -9.78
C TYR A 174 -4.25 2.03 -9.43
N GLN A 175 -5.33 1.39 -9.02
CA GLN A 175 -6.56 2.04 -8.56
C GLN A 175 -6.96 1.47 -7.21
N VAL A 176 -7.34 2.37 -6.30
CA VAL A 176 -7.72 2.05 -4.93
C VAL A 176 -9.24 2.16 -4.79
N PHE A 177 -9.83 1.17 -4.13
CA PHE A 177 -11.23 1.17 -3.72
C PHE A 177 -11.28 0.93 -2.21
N LYS A 178 -12.24 1.57 -1.53
CA LYS A 178 -12.48 1.39 -0.09
C LYS A 178 -13.91 0.89 0.15
N TYR A 179 -14.08 -0.01 1.11
CA TYR A 179 -15.37 -0.36 1.68
C TYR A 179 -15.29 -0.30 3.20
N VAL A 180 -16.43 -0.02 3.85
CA VAL A 180 -16.49 0.33 5.26
C VAL A 180 -17.54 -0.54 5.94
N LEU A 181 -17.10 -1.43 6.84
CA LEU A 181 -17.95 -2.37 7.61
C LEU A 181 -18.43 -1.77 8.95
N GLU A 182 -17.90 -0.60 9.26
CA GLU A 182 -17.66 -0.11 10.59
C GLU A 182 -19.00 0.32 11.32
N THR A 183 -20.11 0.81 10.68
CA THR A 183 -21.42 1.13 11.36
C THR A 183 -22.31 -0.11 11.39
N GLY A 184 -21.79 -1.31 11.13
CA GLY A 184 -22.37 -2.46 11.80
C GLY A 184 -22.41 -2.23 13.33
N ALA A 185 -21.41 -1.55 13.90
CA ALA A 185 -21.38 -1.13 15.31
C ALA A 185 -22.39 -0.02 15.66
N GLY A 186 -23.12 0.52 14.68
CA GLY A 186 -24.28 1.39 14.90
C GLY A 186 -25.56 0.63 15.21
N TRP A 187 -25.59 -0.68 14.96
CA TRP A 187 -26.76 -1.56 15.16
C TRP A 187 -26.65 -2.39 16.44
N ASN A 188 -27.69 -3.17 16.72
CA ASN A 188 -27.78 -4.01 17.91
C ASN A 188 -26.83 -5.23 17.84
N GLY A 189 -25.63 -5.07 18.40
CA GLY A 189 -24.62 -6.13 18.48
C GLY A 189 -23.95 -6.46 17.15
N THR A 190 -23.25 -7.60 17.11
CA THR A 190 -22.37 -7.97 16.00
C THR A 190 -23.10 -8.15 14.67
N ILE A 191 -22.39 -7.92 13.56
CA ILE A 191 -22.81 -8.40 12.23
C ILE A 191 -22.74 -9.93 12.25
N GLY A 192 -23.89 -10.61 12.07
CA GLY A 192 -23.95 -12.08 12.17
C GLY A 192 -23.05 -12.80 11.16
N SER A 193 -23.05 -12.37 9.90
CA SER A 193 -22.11 -12.81 8.87
C SER A 193 -21.84 -11.68 7.88
N ALA A 194 -20.62 -11.55 7.36
CA ALA A 194 -20.28 -10.60 6.32
C ALA A 194 -19.40 -11.24 5.25
N GLU A 195 -19.80 -11.14 3.97
CA GLU A 195 -18.97 -11.54 2.83
C GLU A 195 -18.69 -10.33 1.92
N ILE A 196 -17.41 -10.01 1.74
CA ILE A 196 -16.97 -8.93 0.85
C ILE A 196 -16.26 -9.54 -0.36
N ILE A 197 -16.69 -9.15 -1.55
CA ILE A 197 -16.32 -9.77 -2.82
C ILE A 197 -15.77 -8.69 -3.76
N LEU A 198 -14.46 -8.73 -4.01
CA LEU A 198 -13.83 -7.98 -5.10
C LEU A 198 -13.93 -8.82 -6.37
N ARG A 199 -14.66 -8.37 -7.39
CA ARG A 199 -14.83 -9.07 -8.67
C ARG A 199 -14.16 -8.31 -9.81
N LEU A 200 -13.29 -8.98 -10.55
CA LEU A 200 -12.56 -8.45 -11.70
C LEU A 200 -13.15 -8.99 -13.02
N PRO A 201 -12.86 -8.37 -14.19
CA PRO A 201 -13.32 -8.86 -15.49
C PRO A 201 -12.43 -9.98 -16.07
N TYR A 202 -11.54 -10.55 -15.25
CA TYR A 202 -10.55 -11.58 -15.56
C TYR A 202 -10.14 -12.30 -14.27
N GLU A 203 -9.38 -13.39 -14.36
CA GLU A 203 -8.89 -14.13 -13.19
C GLU A 203 -8.14 -13.22 -12.19
N ALA A 204 -8.57 -13.24 -10.93
CA ALA A 204 -7.97 -12.46 -9.86
C ALA A 204 -6.79 -13.23 -9.24
N ASN A 205 -5.67 -12.56 -9.03
CA ASN A 205 -4.47 -13.15 -8.43
C ASN A 205 -3.56 -12.07 -7.83
N LYS A 206 -2.52 -12.46 -7.09
CA LYS A 206 -1.60 -11.51 -6.44
C LYS A 206 -0.83 -10.59 -7.41
N LYS A 207 -0.76 -10.90 -8.72
CA LYS A 207 -0.14 -10.00 -9.71
C LYS A 207 -1.04 -8.80 -10.04
N ASN A 208 -2.36 -8.98 -10.06
CA ASN A 208 -3.33 -7.92 -10.40
C ASN A 208 -4.11 -7.33 -9.20
N VAL A 209 -4.01 -7.94 -8.02
CA VAL A 209 -4.48 -7.39 -6.73
C VAL A 209 -3.32 -7.38 -5.74
N TRP A 210 -3.02 -6.24 -5.13
CA TRP A 210 -2.08 -6.19 -3.99
C TRP A 210 -2.80 -6.65 -2.72
N VAL A 211 -2.07 -7.41 -1.89
CA VAL A 211 -2.57 -7.97 -0.63
C VAL A 211 -1.63 -7.73 0.55
N GLU A 212 -0.46 -7.14 0.30
CA GLU A 212 0.62 -6.89 1.25
C GLU A 212 1.29 -5.54 0.89
N GLY A 213 1.62 -4.71 1.89
CA GLY A 213 2.45 -3.50 1.88
C GLY A 213 2.59 -2.69 0.57
N VAL A 214 1.80 -1.61 0.39
CA VAL A 214 1.87 -0.78 -0.83
C VAL A 214 2.49 0.60 -0.57
N THR A 215 3.74 0.81 -1.01
CA THR A 215 4.42 2.10 -0.89
C THR A 215 3.68 3.22 -1.63
N GLY A 216 3.25 4.23 -0.89
CA GLY A 216 2.54 5.41 -1.43
C GLY A 216 1.02 5.34 -1.35
N TYR A 217 0.46 4.23 -0.85
CA TYR A 217 -0.95 4.09 -0.50
C TYR A 217 -1.06 3.61 0.96
N GLY A 218 -2.28 3.50 1.50
CA GLY A 218 -2.48 2.74 2.74
C GLY A 218 -2.26 1.24 2.50
N ASP A 219 -2.18 0.44 3.56
CA ASP A 219 -2.08 -1.01 3.41
C ASP A 219 -3.35 -1.60 2.77
N PRO A 220 -3.21 -2.62 1.90
CA PRO A 220 -4.34 -3.33 1.33
C PRO A 220 -4.85 -4.38 2.32
N THR A 221 -6.12 -4.73 2.26
CA THR A 221 -6.70 -5.70 3.20
C THR A 221 -6.21 -7.11 2.90
N SER A 222 -5.45 -7.68 3.83
CA SER A 222 -4.93 -9.04 3.76
C SER A 222 -6.03 -10.10 4.00
N GLY A 223 -5.69 -11.39 3.92
CA GLY A 223 -6.62 -12.49 4.24
C GLY A 223 -7.64 -12.86 3.16
N GLY A 224 -7.68 -12.15 2.04
CA GLY A 224 -8.61 -12.42 0.93
C GLY A 224 -8.32 -13.76 0.22
N VAL A 225 -9.37 -14.55 0.00
CA VAL A 225 -9.31 -15.84 -0.70
C VAL A 225 -9.60 -15.63 -2.19
N PHE A 226 -8.64 -15.94 -3.05
CA PHE A 226 -8.77 -15.88 -4.50
C PHE A 226 -9.51 -17.09 -5.06
N SER A 227 -10.48 -16.88 -5.95
CA SER A 227 -11.17 -17.94 -6.68
C SER A 227 -11.72 -17.41 -8.01
N GLY A 228 -11.23 -17.94 -9.13
CA GLY A 228 -11.62 -17.46 -10.46
C GLY A 228 -11.35 -15.96 -10.63
N ASN A 229 -12.38 -15.18 -10.97
CA ASN A 229 -12.28 -13.73 -11.12
C ASN A 229 -12.58 -12.93 -9.84
N GLU A 230 -12.59 -13.58 -8.66
CA GLU A 230 -12.98 -12.97 -7.40
C GLU A 230 -11.94 -13.13 -6.30
N VAL A 231 -11.92 -12.15 -5.38
CA VAL A 231 -11.25 -12.22 -4.08
C VAL A 231 -12.30 -12.03 -3.00
N ARG A 232 -12.35 -12.92 -2.00
CA ARG A 232 -13.41 -12.98 -1.00
C ARG A 232 -12.86 -12.88 0.42
N TRP A 233 -13.44 -11.99 1.22
CA TRP A 233 -13.22 -11.87 2.66
C TRP A 233 -14.49 -12.31 3.38
N LYS A 234 -14.35 -13.04 4.48
CA LYS A 234 -15.46 -13.55 5.29
C LYS A 234 -15.26 -13.25 6.76
N PHE A 235 -16.34 -12.83 7.41
CA PHE A 235 -16.41 -12.56 8.84
C PHE A 235 -17.70 -13.19 9.40
N GLU A 236 -17.65 -13.68 10.63
CA GLU A 236 -18.77 -14.31 11.35
C GLU A 236 -18.82 -13.70 12.74
N ASP A 237 -20.02 -13.36 13.24
CA ASP A 237 -20.28 -12.64 14.49
C ASP A 237 -19.29 -11.47 14.74
N LEU A 238 -19.09 -10.64 13.71
CA LEU A 238 -18.14 -9.54 13.71
C LEU A 238 -18.67 -8.34 14.50
N GLU A 239 -17.94 -7.90 15.54
CA GLU A 239 -18.06 -6.55 16.09
C GLU A 239 -17.13 -5.63 15.28
N PRO A 240 -17.64 -4.81 14.33
CA PRO A 240 -16.79 -4.19 13.34
C PRO A 240 -16.11 -2.94 13.88
N THR A 241 -14.81 -2.84 13.65
CA THR A 241 -13.97 -1.70 14.00
C THR A 241 -13.28 -1.15 12.76
N TYR A 242 -12.51 -0.06 12.94
CA TYR A 242 -11.72 0.54 11.85
C TYR A 242 -10.71 -0.43 11.21
N GLU A 243 -10.26 -1.45 11.95
CA GLU A 243 -9.37 -2.51 11.46
C GLU A 243 -10.06 -3.46 10.48
N ASN A 244 -11.40 -3.46 10.43
CA ASN A 244 -12.20 -4.29 9.53
C ASN A 244 -12.59 -3.57 8.24
N ASN A 245 -12.22 -2.29 8.08
CA ASN A 245 -12.39 -1.60 6.80
C ASN A 245 -11.54 -2.22 5.72
N LEU A 246 -12.11 -2.25 4.51
CA LEU A 246 -11.45 -2.86 3.37
C LEU A 246 -10.86 -1.81 2.44
N GLN A 247 -9.61 -2.02 2.05
CA GLN A 247 -8.95 -1.29 0.99
C GLN A 247 -8.41 -2.27 -0.05
N PHE A 248 -8.90 -2.14 -1.27
CA PHE A 248 -8.51 -2.96 -2.42
C PHE A 248 -7.62 -2.13 -3.33
N ILE A 249 -6.45 -2.66 -3.69
CA ILE A 249 -5.52 -2.01 -4.61
C ILE A 249 -5.35 -2.94 -5.81
N VAL A 250 -5.87 -2.51 -6.96
CA VAL A 250 -5.96 -3.32 -8.18
C VAL A 250 -5.20 -2.70 -9.32
N ALA A 251 -4.55 -3.52 -10.14
CA ALA A 251 -4.03 -3.07 -11.43
C ALA A 251 -5.19 -2.57 -12.31
N THR A 252 -5.00 -1.45 -12.99
CA THR A 252 -5.99 -0.89 -13.92
C THR A 252 -6.44 -1.95 -14.93
N PRO A 253 -7.76 -2.18 -15.11
CA PRO A 253 -8.22 -3.32 -15.90
C PRO A 253 -7.82 -3.28 -17.38
N SER A 254 -7.60 -2.10 -17.94
CA SER A 254 -7.07 -1.87 -19.29
C SER A 254 -5.63 -2.38 -19.46
N LEU A 255 -4.77 -2.09 -18.48
CA LEU A 255 -3.37 -2.53 -18.45
C LEU A 255 -3.28 -4.03 -18.22
N TRP A 256 -4.05 -4.58 -17.27
CA TRP A 256 -4.03 -6.04 -17.06
C TRP A 256 -4.58 -6.80 -18.27
N LYS A 257 -5.61 -6.29 -18.96
CA LYS A 257 -6.03 -6.85 -20.26
C LYS A 257 -4.95 -6.78 -21.33
N SER A 258 -4.09 -5.77 -21.30
CA SER A 258 -2.93 -5.68 -22.21
C SER A 258 -1.92 -6.79 -21.94
N VAL A 259 -1.63 -7.09 -20.65
CA VAL A 259 -0.82 -8.26 -20.25
C VAL A 259 -1.44 -9.56 -20.77
N LEU A 260 -2.75 -9.78 -20.54
CA LEU A 260 -3.46 -10.99 -20.98
C LEU A 260 -3.43 -11.13 -22.52
N SER A 261 -3.71 -10.04 -23.24
CA SER A 261 -3.72 -10.01 -24.71
C SER A 261 -2.35 -10.35 -25.31
N GLU A 262 -1.27 -9.76 -24.80
CA GLU A 262 0.07 -10.05 -25.34
C GLU A 262 0.63 -11.40 -24.86
N THR A 263 0.19 -11.91 -23.71
CA THR A 263 0.43 -13.32 -23.31
C THR A 263 -0.23 -14.28 -24.29
N GLU A 264 -1.47 -14.00 -24.72
CA GLU A 264 -2.16 -14.81 -25.73
C GLU A 264 -1.50 -14.69 -27.11
N ASN A 265 -1.10 -13.48 -27.52
CA ASN A 265 -0.42 -13.24 -28.79
C ASN A 265 0.93 -13.98 -28.88
N THR A 266 1.77 -13.88 -27.84
CA THR A 266 3.06 -14.58 -27.78
C THR A 266 2.90 -16.10 -27.69
N SER A 267 1.84 -16.60 -27.05
CA SER A 267 1.51 -18.03 -27.03
C SER A 267 1.07 -18.56 -28.39
N LYS A 268 0.29 -17.78 -29.15
CA LYS A 268 -0.15 -18.12 -30.52
C LYS A 268 0.98 -17.99 -31.55
N ASN A 269 1.78 -16.93 -31.43
CA ASN A 269 2.83 -16.55 -32.37
C ASN A 269 4.18 -16.37 -31.65
N PRO A 270 4.85 -17.44 -31.19
CA PRO A 270 6.07 -17.35 -30.37
C PRO A 270 7.29 -16.75 -31.10
N ASN A 271 7.19 -16.50 -32.41
CA ASN A 271 8.20 -15.82 -33.23
C ASN A 271 7.85 -14.35 -33.53
N ASP A 272 6.74 -13.82 -32.99
CA ASP A 272 6.38 -12.40 -33.08
C ASP A 272 7.14 -11.59 -32.01
N GLY A 273 8.30 -11.04 -32.40
CA GLY A 273 9.13 -10.23 -31.51
C GLY A 273 8.48 -8.93 -31.05
N GLU A 274 7.51 -8.40 -31.80
CA GLU A 274 6.73 -7.22 -31.43
C GLU A 274 5.75 -7.56 -30.30
N ALA A 275 5.08 -8.71 -30.36
CA ALA A 275 4.23 -9.21 -29.27
C ALA A 275 5.03 -9.45 -27.99
N TRP A 276 6.24 -10.02 -28.09
CA TRP A 276 7.14 -10.17 -26.95
C TRP A 276 7.57 -8.82 -26.35
N GLY A 277 7.85 -7.82 -27.20
CA GLY A 277 8.21 -6.47 -26.74
C GLY A 277 7.06 -5.77 -26.02
N ARG A 278 5.84 -5.88 -26.57
CA ARG A 278 4.62 -5.35 -25.94
C ARG A 278 4.27 -6.08 -24.64
N LEU A 279 4.50 -7.39 -24.54
CA LEU A 279 4.33 -8.14 -23.29
C LEU A 279 5.31 -7.68 -22.20
N GLY A 280 6.59 -7.50 -22.53
CA GLY A 280 7.59 -6.91 -21.62
C GLY A 280 7.19 -5.51 -21.17
N LYS A 281 6.74 -4.66 -22.10
CA LYS A 281 6.23 -3.31 -21.78
C LYS A 281 5.02 -3.36 -20.84
N ALA A 282 4.06 -4.26 -21.07
CA ALA A 282 2.86 -4.39 -20.25
C ALA A 282 3.20 -4.85 -18.82
N TYR A 283 4.07 -5.85 -18.64
CA TYR A 283 4.52 -6.24 -17.30
C TYR A 283 5.30 -5.11 -16.61
N LYS A 284 6.23 -4.44 -17.30
CA LYS A 284 6.97 -3.27 -16.79
C LYS A 284 6.02 -2.19 -16.28
N GLU A 285 4.97 -1.88 -17.04
CA GLU A 285 3.97 -0.88 -16.65
C GLU A 285 3.14 -1.32 -15.43
N VAL A 286 2.85 -2.61 -15.24
CA VAL A 286 2.19 -3.09 -14.01
C VAL A 286 3.11 -2.91 -12.80
N ILE A 287 4.37 -3.34 -12.88
CA ILE A 287 5.26 -3.33 -11.71
C ILE A 287 5.80 -1.95 -11.35
N ARG A 288 5.83 -1.00 -12.28
CA ARG A 288 6.39 0.34 -12.05
C ARG A 288 5.38 1.24 -11.33
N ALA A 289 5.72 1.66 -10.11
CA ALA A 289 4.96 2.66 -9.38
C ALA A 289 5.30 4.09 -9.82
N THR A 290 4.56 5.06 -9.29
CA THR A 290 4.54 6.46 -9.75
C THR A 290 5.86 7.22 -9.74
N LYS A 291 6.82 6.85 -8.90
CA LYS A 291 8.17 7.48 -8.89
C LYS A 291 9.27 6.55 -9.44
N GLY A 292 8.90 5.53 -10.21
CA GLY A 292 9.83 4.66 -10.94
C GLY A 292 10.32 3.43 -10.18
N TRP A 293 10.09 3.33 -8.87
CA TRP A 293 10.39 2.09 -8.13
C TRP A 293 9.51 0.95 -8.63
N LEU A 294 10.05 -0.26 -8.55
CA LEU A 294 9.33 -1.48 -8.89
C LEU A 294 8.61 -2.04 -7.67
N ARG A 295 7.56 -2.81 -7.91
CA ARG A 295 6.85 -3.60 -6.90
C ARG A 295 7.79 -4.69 -6.34
N GLU A 296 8.03 -4.68 -5.02
CA GLU A 296 9.07 -5.52 -4.39
C GLU A 296 8.54 -6.81 -3.71
N ASP A 297 7.23 -7.01 -3.56
CA ASP A 297 6.70 -8.30 -3.10
C ASP A 297 6.93 -9.42 -4.14
N ALA A 298 6.74 -10.67 -3.71
CA ALA A 298 7.00 -11.85 -4.54
C ALA A 298 6.33 -11.81 -5.93
N SER A 299 5.14 -11.19 -6.05
CA SER A 299 4.44 -11.05 -7.34
C SER A 299 5.06 -9.99 -8.23
N GLY A 300 5.60 -8.92 -7.63
CA GLY A 300 6.37 -7.88 -8.33
C GLY A 300 7.70 -8.40 -8.85
N VAL A 301 8.44 -9.16 -8.04
CA VAL A 301 9.68 -9.85 -8.45
C VAL A 301 9.40 -10.85 -9.57
N GLU A 302 8.35 -11.67 -9.46
CA GLU A 302 7.96 -12.60 -10.53
C GLU A 302 7.61 -11.86 -11.84
N MET A 303 6.86 -10.76 -11.75
CA MET A 303 6.53 -9.94 -12.93
C MET A 303 7.73 -9.18 -13.52
N PHE A 304 8.74 -8.82 -12.71
CA PHE A 304 10.00 -8.29 -13.22
C PHE A 304 10.73 -9.33 -14.09
N GLU A 305 10.85 -10.57 -13.63
CA GLU A 305 11.50 -11.64 -14.42
C GLU A 305 10.66 -12.01 -15.66
N LEU A 306 9.33 -12.01 -15.58
CA LEU A 306 8.46 -12.19 -16.75
C LEU A 306 8.64 -11.05 -17.77
N SER A 307 8.72 -9.81 -17.30
CA SER A 307 8.99 -8.63 -18.12
C SER A 307 10.35 -8.74 -18.82
N ARG A 308 11.39 -9.08 -18.05
CA ARG A 308 12.77 -9.28 -18.53
C ARG A 308 12.84 -10.35 -19.61
N ALA A 309 12.31 -11.55 -19.33
CA ALA A 309 12.32 -12.67 -20.27
C ALA A 309 11.57 -12.33 -21.57
N ALA A 310 10.48 -11.57 -21.50
CA ALA A 310 9.75 -11.10 -22.68
C ALA A 310 10.59 -10.12 -23.52
N TYR A 311 11.29 -9.16 -22.90
CA TYR A 311 12.22 -8.27 -23.61
C TYR A 311 13.41 -9.03 -24.20
N GLU A 312 14.06 -9.92 -23.46
CA GLU A 312 15.16 -10.75 -23.96
C GLU A 312 14.71 -11.60 -25.17
N LYS A 313 13.50 -12.15 -25.12
CA LYS A 313 12.90 -12.89 -26.24
C LYS A 313 12.59 -11.99 -27.43
N SER A 314 12.05 -10.79 -27.20
CA SER A 314 11.84 -9.77 -28.24
C SER A 314 13.14 -9.40 -28.94
N LEU A 315 14.19 -9.07 -28.19
CA LEU A 315 15.52 -8.73 -28.71
C LEU A 315 16.21 -9.88 -29.44
N SER A 316 15.92 -11.15 -29.09
CA SER A 316 16.41 -12.31 -29.85
C SER A 316 15.80 -12.44 -31.25
N LEU A 317 14.59 -11.87 -31.46
CA LEU A 317 13.84 -11.91 -32.71
C LEU A 317 14.01 -10.60 -33.50
N LEU A 318 14.14 -9.47 -32.81
CA LEU A 318 14.26 -8.11 -33.35
C LEU A 318 15.53 -7.41 -32.81
N PRO A 319 16.74 -7.96 -33.05
CA PRO A 319 17.99 -7.42 -32.50
C PRO A 319 18.37 -6.02 -33.03
N ASN A 320 17.67 -5.55 -34.08
CA ASN A 320 17.89 -4.26 -34.71
C ASN A 320 16.75 -3.25 -34.43
N ASP A 321 15.82 -3.53 -33.50
CA ASP A 321 14.80 -2.56 -33.11
C ASP A 321 15.29 -1.65 -31.96
N PRO A 322 15.42 -0.33 -32.18
CA PRO A 322 15.94 0.59 -31.17
C PRO A 322 14.98 0.79 -29.99
N LEU A 323 13.67 0.64 -30.17
CA LEU A 323 12.67 0.85 -29.14
C LEU A 323 12.63 -0.33 -28.15
N TRP A 324 12.83 -1.56 -28.62
CA TRP A 324 12.93 -2.72 -27.72
C TRP A 324 14.24 -2.72 -26.93
N HIS A 325 15.35 -2.26 -27.51
CA HIS A 325 16.61 -2.05 -26.77
C HIS A 325 16.46 -1.00 -25.67
N TYR A 326 15.83 0.15 -25.97
CA TYR A 326 15.51 1.15 -24.96
C TYR A 326 14.53 0.61 -23.90
N GLY A 327 13.46 -0.06 -24.33
CA GLY A 327 12.41 -0.59 -23.44
C GLY A 327 12.94 -1.58 -22.41
N TYR A 328 13.92 -2.40 -22.81
CA TYR A 328 14.65 -3.32 -21.95
C TYR A 328 15.62 -2.59 -21.00
N ALA A 329 16.40 -1.63 -21.49
CA ALA A 329 17.27 -0.81 -20.66
C ALA A 329 16.50 -0.05 -19.56
N ASP A 330 15.34 0.50 -19.90
CA ASP A 330 14.45 1.22 -18.98
C ASP A 330 13.85 0.30 -17.89
N LEU A 331 13.52 -0.96 -18.23
CA LEU A 331 13.15 -1.98 -17.23
C LEU A 331 14.29 -2.20 -16.23
N LEU A 332 15.45 -2.60 -16.76
CA LEU A 332 16.59 -2.96 -15.93
C LEU A 332 17.08 -1.79 -15.10
N TRP A 333 17.10 -0.56 -15.64
CA TRP A 333 17.51 0.62 -14.88
C TRP A 333 16.60 0.89 -13.67
N SER A 334 15.30 0.61 -13.78
CA SER A 334 14.38 0.80 -12.65
C SER A 334 14.68 -0.17 -11.50
N HIS A 335 15.00 -1.43 -11.83
CA HIS A 335 15.42 -2.42 -10.83
C HIS A 335 16.81 -2.10 -10.28
N TYR A 336 17.79 -1.90 -11.16
CA TYR A 336 19.17 -1.58 -10.80
C TYR A 336 19.26 -0.35 -9.89
N TYR A 337 18.64 0.77 -10.27
CA TYR A 337 18.78 2.03 -9.54
C TYR A 337 18.17 1.95 -8.13
N PHE A 338 16.95 1.42 -8.00
CA PHE A 338 16.25 1.40 -6.71
C PHE A 338 16.60 0.18 -5.85
N SER A 339 16.61 -1.02 -6.42
CA SER A 339 16.69 -2.29 -5.68
C SER A 339 18.11 -2.89 -5.61
N VAL A 340 19.08 -2.37 -6.37
CA VAL A 340 20.51 -2.74 -6.33
C VAL A 340 21.40 -1.58 -5.84
N TYR A 341 21.57 -0.53 -6.65
CA TYR A 341 22.49 0.59 -6.40
C TYR A 341 22.07 1.45 -5.19
N GLY A 342 20.81 1.90 -5.14
CA GLY A 342 20.31 2.78 -4.06
C GLY A 342 20.35 2.15 -2.66
N VAL A 343 20.38 0.82 -2.59
CA VAL A 343 20.51 0.03 -1.35
C VAL A 343 21.92 -0.57 -1.15
N GLY A 344 22.89 -0.18 -1.96
CA GLY A 344 24.30 -0.56 -1.82
C GLY A 344 24.61 -2.06 -2.08
N LYS A 345 23.74 -2.78 -2.80
CA LYS A 345 23.98 -4.18 -3.16
C LYS A 345 24.96 -4.27 -4.34
N PRO A 346 25.77 -5.35 -4.43
CA PRO A 346 26.57 -5.63 -5.62
C PRO A 346 25.69 -6.01 -6.82
N ASP A 347 26.10 -5.60 -8.02
CA ASP A 347 25.48 -6.01 -9.29
C ASP A 347 25.85 -7.46 -9.66
N THR A 348 25.22 -8.42 -8.97
CA THR A 348 25.41 -9.86 -9.22
C THR A 348 24.75 -10.34 -10.51
N GLN A 349 23.81 -9.56 -11.04
CA GLN A 349 23.05 -9.89 -12.25
C GLN A 349 23.64 -9.28 -13.53
N ASN A 350 24.67 -8.43 -13.40
CA ASN A 350 25.33 -7.71 -14.50
C ASN A 350 24.36 -6.77 -15.25
N GLU A 351 23.42 -6.19 -14.51
CA GLU A 351 22.36 -5.32 -15.03
C GLU A 351 22.92 -4.02 -15.59
N LEU A 352 23.87 -3.37 -14.91
CA LEU A 352 24.42 -2.10 -15.39
C LEU A 352 25.10 -2.25 -16.76
N PRO A 353 25.98 -3.24 -16.99
CA PRO A 353 26.50 -3.49 -18.35
C PRO A 353 25.45 -3.95 -19.36
N ALA A 354 24.33 -4.56 -18.95
CA ALA A 354 23.23 -4.88 -19.86
C ALA A 354 22.44 -3.62 -20.29
N ILE A 355 22.16 -2.71 -19.35
CA ILE A 355 21.53 -1.40 -19.58
C ILE A 355 22.36 -0.59 -20.58
N LEU A 356 23.66 -0.43 -20.31
CA LEU A 356 24.53 0.41 -21.13
C LEU A 356 24.71 -0.13 -22.55
N ARG A 357 24.88 -1.45 -22.74
CA ARG A 357 24.96 -2.06 -24.09
C ARG A 357 23.66 -1.89 -24.88
N SER A 358 22.51 -1.99 -24.20
CA SER A 358 21.21 -1.83 -24.84
C SER A 358 21.00 -0.38 -25.28
N LEU A 359 21.36 0.60 -24.44
CA LEU A 359 21.29 2.04 -24.78
C LEU A 359 22.28 2.43 -25.89
N GLU A 360 23.51 1.90 -25.87
CA GLU A 360 24.48 2.07 -26.96
C GLU A 360 23.93 1.50 -28.27
N THR A 361 23.33 0.32 -28.23
CA THR A 361 22.73 -0.32 -29.42
C THR A 361 21.52 0.48 -29.94
N ALA A 362 20.63 0.93 -29.05
CA ALA A 362 19.48 1.76 -29.40
C ALA A 362 19.91 3.07 -30.10
N LEU A 363 20.91 3.77 -29.57
CA LEU A 363 21.42 5.01 -30.16
C LEU A 363 22.25 4.79 -31.43
N LYS A 364 22.92 3.64 -31.56
CA LYS A 364 23.60 3.26 -32.82
C LYS A 364 22.59 3.01 -33.95
N LEU A 365 21.45 2.41 -33.62
CA LEU A 365 20.35 2.15 -34.55
C LEU A 365 19.52 3.41 -34.85
N LYS A 366 19.30 4.26 -33.83
CA LYS A 366 18.53 5.50 -33.91
C LYS A 366 19.18 6.62 -33.07
N PRO A 367 20.11 7.40 -33.66
CA PRO A 367 20.88 8.43 -32.92
C PRO A 367 20.05 9.61 -32.38
N ASP A 368 18.80 9.77 -32.79
CA ASP A 368 17.86 10.79 -32.33
C ASP A 368 16.80 10.27 -31.34
N LEU A 369 16.93 9.02 -30.85
CA LEU A 369 16.02 8.46 -29.84
C LEU A 369 16.18 9.21 -28.50
N GLN A 370 15.27 10.16 -28.25
CA GLN A 370 15.35 11.07 -27.11
C GLN A 370 15.23 10.34 -25.77
N GLU A 371 14.35 9.34 -25.69
CA GLU A 371 14.08 8.58 -24.48
C GLU A 371 15.33 7.83 -23.98
N ALA A 372 16.17 7.35 -24.90
CA ALA A 372 17.47 6.75 -24.57
C ALA A 372 18.50 7.79 -24.12
N LYS A 373 18.48 9.01 -24.67
CA LYS A 373 19.34 10.12 -24.23
C LYS A 373 18.95 10.63 -22.85
N ASP A 374 17.66 10.77 -22.58
CA ASP A 374 17.12 11.20 -21.29
C ASP A 374 17.49 10.18 -20.20
N LEU A 375 17.38 8.89 -20.50
CA LEU A 375 17.82 7.82 -19.61
C LEU A 375 19.35 7.86 -19.38
N LEU A 376 20.17 8.06 -20.40
CA LEU A 376 21.62 8.23 -20.22
C LEU A 376 22.00 9.49 -19.45
N HIS A 377 21.26 10.59 -19.63
CA HIS A 377 21.42 11.80 -18.83
C HIS A 377 21.15 11.50 -17.35
N PHE A 378 20.04 10.82 -17.05
CA PHE A 378 19.70 10.42 -15.68
C PHE A 378 20.74 9.45 -15.09
N ILE A 379 21.24 8.48 -15.86
CA ILE A 379 22.33 7.59 -15.42
C ILE A 379 23.61 8.40 -15.14
N SER A 380 23.97 9.36 -16.00
CA SER A 380 25.19 10.17 -15.82
C SER A 380 25.17 11.06 -14.58
N TYR A 381 23.98 11.50 -14.16
CA TYR A 381 23.79 12.24 -12.92
C TYR A 381 23.78 11.32 -11.69
N SER A 382 23.07 10.20 -11.77
CA SER A 382 22.85 9.26 -10.66
C SER A 382 24.06 8.35 -10.37
N VAL A 383 24.81 7.97 -11.40
CA VAL A 383 25.98 7.09 -11.35
C VAL A 383 27.06 7.64 -12.31
N PRO A 384 27.77 8.74 -11.94
CA PRO A 384 28.75 9.38 -12.83
C PRO A 384 29.92 8.48 -13.27
N GLY A 385 30.20 7.42 -12.51
CA GLY A 385 31.20 6.40 -12.89
C GLY A 385 30.74 5.41 -13.98
N ALA A 386 29.45 5.40 -14.32
CA ALA A 386 28.87 4.52 -15.33
C ALA A 386 28.71 5.20 -16.69
N VAL A 387 28.27 6.46 -16.70
CA VAL A 387 28.06 7.27 -17.91
C VAL A 387 28.58 8.68 -17.68
N GLN A 388 29.34 9.20 -18.64
CA GLN A 388 29.76 10.60 -18.69
C GLN A 388 29.07 11.30 -19.86
N GLN A 389 28.47 12.47 -19.63
CA GLN A 389 28.02 13.35 -20.70
C GLN A 389 29.20 14.19 -21.22
N ASN A 390 29.36 14.21 -22.54
CA ASN A 390 30.43 14.95 -23.23
C ASN A 390 29.96 16.39 -23.56
N GLU A 391 30.90 17.30 -23.82
CA GLU A 391 30.61 18.73 -24.12
C GLU A 391 29.74 18.92 -25.38
N ASP A 392 29.79 17.98 -26.33
CA ASP A 392 28.99 17.97 -27.56
C ASP A 392 27.58 17.38 -27.38
N GLY A 393 27.22 16.98 -26.16
CA GLY A 393 25.93 16.36 -25.83
C GLY A 393 25.86 14.86 -26.12
N THR A 394 26.96 14.22 -26.54
CA THR A 394 27.06 12.75 -26.62
C THR A 394 27.36 12.13 -25.25
N TYR A 395 27.35 10.79 -25.16
CA TYR A 395 27.56 10.06 -23.91
C TYR A 395 28.67 9.01 -24.05
N THR A 396 29.53 8.92 -23.04
CA THR A 396 30.60 7.93 -22.93
C THR A 396 30.23 6.88 -21.88
N MET A 397 30.13 5.61 -22.29
CA MET A 397 29.67 4.48 -21.46
C MET A 397 30.81 3.91 -20.59
N LEU A 398 31.30 4.68 -19.64
CA LEU A 398 32.44 4.30 -18.77
C LEU A 398 32.27 2.90 -18.15
N GLY A 399 31.06 2.55 -17.70
CA GLY A 399 30.72 1.26 -17.10
C GLY A 399 30.83 0.03 -18.02
N LEU A 400 31.06 0.21 -19.33
CA LEU A 400 31.40 -0.87 -20.26
C LEU A 400 32.91 -1.11 -20.39
N THR A 401 33.73 -0.17 -19.94
CA THR A 401 35.19 -0.17 -20.08
C THR A 401 35.95 -0.23 -18.76
N ALA A 402 35.30 0.13 -17.65
CA ALA A 402 35.90 0.14 -16.32
C ALA A 402 35.80 -1.24 -15.63
N THR A 403 36.86 -1.60 -14.89
CA THR A 403 36.80 -2.69 -13.91
C THR A 403 35.82 -2.30 -12.79
N PRO A 404 34.90 -3.18 -12.33
CA PRO A 404 33.88 -2.80 -11.35
C PRO A 404 34.47 -2.24 -10.06
N ILE A 405 34.12 -0.99 -9.75
CA ILE A 405 34.33 -0.37 -8.44
C ILE A 405 33.05 -0.62 -7.62
N PRO A 406 33.12 -1.14 -6.38
CA PRO A 406 31.93 -1.30 -5.55
C PRO A 406 31.25 0.07 -5.32
N PRO A 407 29.91 0.13 -5.24
CA PRO A 407 29.20 1.39 -5.12
C PRO A 407 29.59 2.13 -3.83
N THR A 408 30.00 3.39 -3.95
CA THR A 408 30.20 4.27 -2.79
C THR A 408 28.85 4.52 -2.13
N PRO A 409 28.63 4.15 -0.84
CA PRO A 409 27.33 4.33 -0.21
C PRO A 409 26.90 5.80 -0.14
N TRP A 410 25.63 6.06 -0.44
CA TRP A 410 25.05 7.39 -0.30
C TRP A 410 25.04 7.79 1.18
N GLY A 411 25.76 8.86 1.54
CA GLY A 411 25.87 9.36 2.92
C GLY A 411 26.96 8.71 3.79
N GLY A 412 27.87 7.91 3.23
CA GLY A 412 29.07 7.48 3.96
C GLY A 412 30.12 8.60 4.06
N ASP A 413 30.56 8.93 5.28
CA ASP A 413 31.67 9.88 5.49
C ASP A 413 32.93 9.42 4.74
N VAL A 414 33.52 10.33 3.96
CA VAL A 414 34.78 10.11 3.25
C VAL A 414 35.93 9.97 4.26
N THR A 415 36.20 8.73 4.68
CA THR A 415 37.40 8.38 5.44
C THR A 415 38.63 8.80 4.62
N PRO A 416 39.50 9.71 5.11
CA PRO A 416 40.66 10.14 4.34
C PRO A 416 41.61 8.99 4.06
N THR A 417 41.95 8.77 2.79
CA THR A 417 42.96 7.79 2.39
C THR A 417 44.28 8.08 3.10
N ALA A 418 44.73 7.15 3.95
CA ALA A 418 46.00 7.28 4.64
C ALA A 418 47.17 7.33 3.62
N LEU A 419 48.09 8.28 3.80
CA LEU A 419 49.30 8.35 2.97
C LEU A 419 50.14 7.05 3.12
N PRO A 420 50.84 6.62 2.06
CA PRO A 420 51.68 5.44 2.11
C PRO A 420 52.79 5.61 3.16
N THR A 421 52.88 4.66 4.08
CA THR A 421 53.93 4.62 5.11
C THR A 421 55.25 4.12 4.52
N SER A 422 56.33 4.89 4.69
CA SER A 422 57.66 4.53 4.20
C SER A 422 58.17 3.22 4.81
N THR A 423 58.67 2.33 3.95
CA THR A 423 59.29 1.06 4.33
C THR A 423 60.55 1.27 5.17
N VAL A 424 60.62 0.63 6.34
CA VAL A 424 61.85 0.54 7.16
C VAL A 424 62.53 -0.81 6.94
N GLN A 425 63.86 -0.77 6.80
CA GLN A 425 64.73 -1.89 6.45
C GLN A 425 65.01 -2.80 7.68
N PRO A 426 65.28 -4.12 7.51
CA PRO A 426 65.37 -5.06 8.63
C PRO A 426 66.66 -4.93 9.43
N ALA A 427 66.58 -5.15 10.75
CA ALA A 427 67.73 -5.31 11.64
C ALA A 427 67.80 -6.75 12.21
N THR A 428 69.01 -7.19 12.53
CA THR A 428 69.42 -8.60 12.69
C THR A 428 69.08 -9.20 14.06
N ALA A 429 68.98 -10.54 14.11
CA ALA A 429 68.61 -11.33 15.29
C ALA A 429 69.71 -11.48 16.37
N SER A 430 69.30 -11.85 17.58
CA SER A 430 70.12 -12.55 18.59
C SER A 430 69.24 -13.45 19.48
N THR A 431 69.81 -14.48 20.11
CA THR A 431 69.09 -15.67 20.66
C THR A 431 69.42 -15.98 22.14
N GLU A 432 68.49 -16.65 22.84
CA GLU A 432 68.61 -17.45 24.11
C GLU A 432 68.78 -16.65 25.45
N ILE A 433 68.59 -17.16 26.70
CA ILE A 433 68.52 -18.52 27.31
C ILE A 433 67.37 -18.69 28.36
N ALA A 434 66.59 -19.79 28.24
CA ALA A 434 65.90 -20.65 29.25
C ALA A 434 64.94 -20.19 30.41
N SER A 435 64.11 -21.17 30.78
CA SER A 435 62.99 -21.27 31.77
C SER A 435 63.45 -21.57 33.24
N PRO A 436 62.59 -21.68 34.30
CA PRO A 436 61.50 -22.67 34.42
C PRO A 436 60.17 -22.26 35.13
N THR A 437 59.16 -23.11 34.96
CA THR A 437 57.82 -23.22 35.63
C THR A 437 57.95 -23.94 37.02
N PRO A 438 56.90 -24.32 37.81
CA PRO A 438 55.43 -24.20 37.68
C PRO A 438 54.62 -23.76 38.94
N SER A 439 53.31 -23.51 38.81
CA SER A 439 52.26 -24.02 39.75
C SER A 439 50.83 -23.84 39.21
N GLU A 440 49.94 -24.73 39.62
CA GLU A 440 48.51 -24.84 39.26
C GLU A 440 47.71 -25.09 40.58
N PRO A 441 46.41 -25.47 40.57
CA PRO A 441 45.18 -24.67 40.40
C PRO A 441 44.35 -24.50 41.70
N THR A 442 43.34 -23.60 41.71
CA THR A 442 42.17 -23.76 42.60
C THR A 442 40.86 -23.26 41.98
N LYS A 443 39.78 -24.06 42.13
CA LYS A 443 38.38 -23.73 41.77
C LYS A 443 37.68 -22.95 42.89
N THR A 444 36.71 -22.10 42.55
CA THR A 444 35.38 -22.04 43.23
C THR A 444 34.35 -21.17 42.49
N ASN A 445 33.21 -21.78 42.15
CA ASN A 445 31.87 -21.14 42.17
C ASN A 445 31.27 -21.41 43.59
N PRO A 446 30.15 -20.80 44.08
CA PRO A 446 29.02 -20.24 43.30
C PRO A 446 28.25 -19.02 43.91
N LEU A 447 27.14 -18.65 43.25
CA LEU A 447 25.85 -18.14 43.81
C LEU A 447 25.80 -16.91 44.74
N CYS A 448 25.32 -15.79 44.19
CA CYS A 448 24.27 -14.87 44.71
C CYS A 448 24.16 -13.70 43.70
N GLY A 449 23.02 -13.09 43.37
CA GLY A 449 21.72 -13.09 44.04
C GLY A 449 21.39 -11.68 44.54
N SER A 450 20.83 -10.81 43.69
CA SER A 450 19.98 -9.66 44.08
C SER A 450 19.54 -8.84 42.87
N ALA A 451 18.31 -8.32 42.93
CA ALA A 451 17.82 -7.27 42.06
C ALA A 451 17.91 -5.91 42.78
N ALA A 452 18.16 -4.83 42.04
CA ALA A 452 17.93 -3.47 42.51
C ALA A 452 17.68 -2.51 41.33
N MET A 453 16.52 -1.87 41.30
CA MET A 453 16.28 -0.68 40.45
C MET A 453 16.85 0.56 41.12
N ILE A 454 17.41 1.48 40.33
CA ILE A 454 17.42 2.93 40.63
C ILE A 454 17.08 3.70 39.35
N LEU A 455 16.18 4.67 39.47
CA LEU A 455 15.75 5.64 38.45
C LEU A 455 16.48 6.99 38.63
N LEU A 456 16.20 7.94 37.70
CA LEU A 456 16.56 9.38 37.68
C LEU A 456 17.84 9.73 36.90
N ALA A 457 17.92 10.81 36.12
CA ALA A 457 16.88 11.76 35.69
C ALA A 457 17.32 12.66 34.50
N PHE A 458 16.30 13.14 33.75
CA PHE A 458 16.16 14.43 33.04
C PHE A 458 17.35 15.14 32.33
N GLY A 459 17.08 15.51 31.07
CA GLY A 459 17.76 16.59 30.33
C GLY A 459 16.86 17.21 29.26
N LEU A 460 16.01 18.18 29.64
CA LEU A 460 15.20 18.99 28.70
C LEU A 460 15.98 20.25 28.29
N VAL A 461 16.01 20.57 26.99
CA VAL A 461 16.40 21.90 26.50
C VAL A 461 15.35 22.41 25.51
N THR A 462 14.81 23.60 25.78
CA THR A 462 13.76 24.25 24.99
C THR A 462 14.32 25.30 24.04
N GLY A 463 13.89 25.28 22.77
CA GLY A 463 14.21 26.30 21.78
C GLY A 463 13.18 27.43 21.75
N PHE A 464 13.60 28.66 22.02
CA PHE A 464 12.71 29.83 22.05
C PHE A 464 12.36 30.37 20.64
N LYS A 465 11.08 30.72 20.45
CA LYS A 465 10.63 31.55 19.31
C LYS A 465 11.17 32.98 19.44
N ARG A 466 11.48 33.62 18.29
CA ARG A 466 11.53 35.08 18.17
C ARG A 466 10.66 35.53 17.00
N LYS A 467 9.69 36.41 17.27
CA LYS A 467 8.99 37.19 16.24
C LYS A 467 9.83 38.42 15.91
N THR A 468 9.79 38.83 14.64
CA THR A 468 10.10 40.20 14.22
C THR A 468 8.94 40.72 13.39
N THR A 469 8.38 41.85 13.82
CA THR A 469 7.49 42.67 12.99
C THR A 469 8.12 44.06 12.89
N LYS A 470 8.39 44.49 11.67
CA LYS A 470 8.34 45.88 11.24
C LYS A 470 8.11 45.91 9.74
#